data_AF-A0A965HGE0-F1
#
_entry.id   AF-A0A965HGE0-F1
#
_cell.length_a   1.000
_cell.length_b   1.000
_cell.length_c   1.000
_cell.angle_alpha   90.00
_cell.angle_beta   90.00
_cell.angle_gamma   90.00
#
_symmetry.space_group_name_H-M   'P 1'
#
loop_
_entity.id
_entity.type
_entity.pdbx_description
1 polymer ?
#
loop_
_entity_poly.entity_id
_entity_poly.type
_entity_poly.pdbx_seq_one_letter_code
_entity_poly.pdbx_strand_id
1 'polypeptide(L)'
;ETRVIHNPHFFEYQRKNNAGMARNIGDMPCGRELDVHNMNYMRGIITSKNMDETIMVRIHDYMRAASHLQMAVLPMYRPDRVVNFRMLRLKYIASEITDAEFRARLVRDMKKHDKNIEIGQVLQMLSITLHELLFRFIEEIKPVSPSEIHQSLGTLDEIDRLYEYANICLFNISKVYGSAPIGVRVMDPYSLTEPIHYGTGIYSINAEKCLLNIYNLDN
;
A
#
# COMPACT_ATOMS: atom_id res chain seq x y z
N GLU A 1 22.88 -13.88 10.88
CA GLU A 1 21.72 -13.39 11.67
C GLU A 1 21.03 -12.26 10.92
N THR A 2 19.88 -12.56 10.30
CA THR A 2 19.03 -11.53 9.69
C THR A 2 18.29 -10.82 10.81
N ARG A 3 18.66 -9.57 11.09
CA ARG A 3 17.88 -8.69 11.98
C ARG A 3 16.41 -8.73 11.54
N VAL A 4 15.51 -9.03 12.47
CA VAL A 4 14.07 -8.94 12.27
C VAL A 4 13.75 -7.54 11.76
N ILE A 5 13.02 -7.43 10.65
CA ILE A 5 12.63 -6.14 10.07
C ILE A 5 11.62 -5.51 11.02
N HIS A 6 12.05 -4.47 11.74
CA HIS A 6 11.18 -3.68 12.60
C HIS A 6 10.46 -2.62 11.76
N ASN A 7 9.18 -2.84 11.51
CA ASN A 7 8.29 -1.86 10.92
C ASN A 7 7.31 -1.37 12.02
N PRO A 8 7.51 -0.17 12.57
CA PRO A 8 6.69 0.35 13.66
C PRO A 8 5.20 0.45 13.31
N HIS A 9 4.88 0.80 12.05
CA HIS A 9 3.50 0.98 11.59
C HIS A 9 2.68 -0.31 11.65
N PHE A 10 3.31 -1.45 11.35
CA PHE A 10 2.68 -2.77 11.46
C PHE A 10 2.40 -3.16 12.90
N PHE A 11 3.37 -3.01 13.80
CA PHE A 11 3.15 -3.34 15.21
C PHE A 11 2.13 -2.40 15.85
N GLU A 12 2.07 -1.14 15.43
CA GLU A 12 1.02 -0.22 15.87
C GLU A 12 -0.37 -0.62 15.36
N TYR A 13 -0.48 -1.01 14.08
CA TYR A 13 -1.73 -1.53 13.52
C TYR A 13 -2.21 -2.76 14.29
N GLN A 14 -1.30 -3.70 14.57
CA GLN A 14 -1.59 -4.92 15.32
C GLN A 14 -2.12 -4.62 16.74
N ARG A 15 -1.49 -3.67 17.45
CA ARG A 15 -1.93 -3.23 18.79
C ARG A 15 -3.32 -2.58 18.75
N LYS A 16 -3.59 -1.75 17.75
CA LYS A 16 -4.86 -1.00 17.65
C LYS A 16 -6.06 -1.90 17.33
N ASN A 17 -5.86 -2.94 16.53
CA ASN A 17 -6.96 -3.76 16.03
C ASN A 17 -7.18 -5.06 16.82
N ASN A 18 -6.50 -5.27 17.95
CA ASN A 18 -6.52 -6.54 18.70
C ASN A 18 -6.36 -7.76 17.77
N ALA A 19 -5.63 -7.58 16.67
CA ALA A 19 -5.39 -8.61 15.67
C ALA A 19 -4.42 -9.63 16.28
N GLY A 20 -4.99 -10.59 17.01
CA GLY A 20 -4.24 -11.63 17.72
C GLY A 20 -3.16 -12.20 16.82
N MET A 21 -1.91 -12.12 17.27
CA MET A 21 -0.70 -12.64 16.61
C MET A 21 -0.76 -12.69 15.07
N ALA A 22 -1.07 -11.56 14.41
CA ALA A 22 -0.72 -11.41 13.00
C ALA A 22 0.77 -11.77 12.82
N ARG A 23 1.09 -12.58 11.79
CA ARG A 23 2.44 -13.11 11.57
C ARG A 23 3.41 -11.97 11.32
N ASN A 24 4.67 -12.14 11.72
CA ASN A 24 5.67 -11.08 11.53
C ASN A 24 5.81 -10.70 10.06
N ILE A 25 6.16 -9.44 9.78
CA ILE A 25 6.48 -8.98 8.43
C ILE A 25 7.65 -9.80 7.89
N GLY A 26 7.38 -10.63 6.88
CA GLY A 26 8.33 -11.58 6.29
C GLY A 26 8.02 -13.05 6.56
N ASP A 27 7.06 -13.36 7.43
CA ASP A 27 6.55 -14.71 7.71
C ASP A 27 5.25 -15.00 6.94
N MET A 28 5.25 -14.63 5.65
CA MET A 28 4.14 -14.99 4.76
C MET A 28 4.21 -16.51 4.53
N PRO A 29 3.13 -17.27 4.82
CA PRO A 29 3.11 -18.70 4.56
C PRO A 29 3.48 -19.00 3.12
N CYS A 30 4.39 -19.95 2.92
CA CYS A 30 4.77 -20.41 1.59
C CYS A 30 3.53 -20.85 0.80
N GLY A 31 3.47 -20.46 -0.48
CA GLY A 31 2.34 -20.74 -1.35
C GLY A 31 1.12 -19.82 -1.19
N ARG A 32 1.19 -18.77 -0.35
CA ARG A 32 0.12 -17.74 -0.22
C ARG A 32 0.52 -16.36 -0.77
N GLU A 33 1.29 -16.35 -1.85
CA GLU A 33 1.61 -15.11 -2.58
C GLU A 33 0.47 -14.81 -3.57
N LEU A 34 0.12 -13.53 -3.80
CA LEU A 34 -0.84 -13.17 -4.86
C LEU A 34 -0.16 -13.16 -6.22
N ASP A 35 0.28 -14.34 -6.64
CA ASP A 35 0.74 -14.59 -7.99
C ASP A 35 -0.44 -14.89 -8.93
N VAL A 36 -0.14 -15.04 -10.22
CA VAL A 36 -1.15 -15.34 -11.23
C VAL A 36 -1.90 -16.63 -10.91
N HIS A 37 -1.24 -17.63 -10.31
CA HIS A 37 -1.85 -18.91 -9.98
C HIS A 37 -2.89 -18.78 -8.88
N ASN A 38 -2.52 -18.20 -7.74
CA ASN A 38 -3.40 -17.97 -6.61
C ASN A 38 -4.51 -16.97 -6.94
N MET A 39 -4.24 -15.94 -7.74
CA MET A 39 -5.29 -15.04 -8.23
C MET A 39 -6.34 -15.78 -9.06
N ASN A 40 -5.93 -16.69 -9.94
CA ASN A 40 -6.86 -17.51 -10.72
C ASN A 40 -7.64 -18.50 -9.85
N TYR A 41 -6.98 -19.09 -8.84
CA TYR A 41 -7.63 -19.95 -7.84
C TYR A 41 -8.74 -19.20 -7.08
N MET A 42 -8.41 -18.03 -6.55
CA MET A 42 -9.38 -17.17 -5.85
C MET A 42 -10.53 -16.78 -6.77
N ARG A 43 -10.23 -16.39 -8.01
CA ARG A 43 -11.25 -16.06 -9.02
C ARG A 43 -12.21 -17.23 -9.27
N GLY A 44 -11.70 -18.45 -9.38
CA GLY A 44 -12.53 -19.64 -9.53
C GLY A 44 -13.52 -19.84 -8.38
N ILE A 45 -13.05 -19.62 -7.13
CA ILE A 45 -13.93 -19.68 -5.95
C ILE A 45 -14.98 -18.57 -6.02
N ILE A 46 -14.58 -17.32 -6.22
CA ILE A 46 -15.50 -16.17 -6.26
C ILE A 46 -16.58 -16.38 -7.34
N THR A 47 -16.19 -16.78 -8.55
CA THR A 47 -17.14 -17.05 -9.63
C THR A 47 -18.08 -18.22 -9.32
N SER A 48 -17.58 -19.28 -8.67
CA SER A 48 -18.41 -20.44 -8.30
C SER A 48 -19.50 -20.11 -7.28
N LYS A 49 -19.35 -18.99 -6.58
CA LYS A 49 -20.23 -18.57 -5.50
C LYS A 49 -21.42 -17.72 -5.97
N ASN A 50 -21.52 -17.37 -7.25
CA ASN A 50 -22.59 -16.53 -7.81
C ASN A 50 -22.86 -15.28 -6.93
N MET A 51 -21.78 -14.62 -6.50
CA MET A 51 -21.86 -13.42 -5.67
C MET A 51 -22.52 -12.27 -6.44
N ASP A 52 -23.05 -11.30 -5.69
CA ASP A 52 -23.49 -10.03 -6.26
C ASP A 52 -22.35 -9.36 -7.04
N GLU A 53 -22.71 -8.73 -8.16
CA GLU A 53 -21.74 -8.12 -9.08
C GLU A 53 -20.89 -7.05 -8.39
N THR A 54 -21.49 -6.23 -7.52
CA THR A 54 -20.77 -5.15 -6.82
C THR A 54 -19.70 -5.71 -5.88
N ILE A 55 -20.01 -6.82 -5.19
CA ILE A 55 -19.09 -7.52 -4.30
C ILE A 55 -17.96 -8.15 -5.11
N MET A 56 -18.28 -8.79 -6.24
CA MET A 56 -17.27 -9.37 -7.13
C MET A 56 -16.30 -8.32 -7.67
N VAL A 57 -16.81 -7.16 -8.11
CA VAL A 57 -15.97 -6.04 -8.57
C VAL A 57 -15.04 -5.58 -7.45
N ARG A 58 -15.59 -5.32 -6.25
CA ARG A 58 -14.82 -4.87 -5.08
C ARG A 58 -13.67 -5.83 -4.75
N ILE A 59 -13.93 -7.14 -4.72
CA ILE A 59 -12.89 -8.15 -4.47
C ILE A 59 -11.83 -8.15 -5.57
N HIS A 60 -12.26 -8.10 -6.84
CA HIS A 60 -11.33 -8.04 -7.97
C HIS A 60 -10.44 -6.81 -7.93
N ASP A 61 -10.98 -5.66 -7.51
CA ASP A 61 -10.22 -4.43 -7.38
C ASP A 61 -9.17 -4.52 -6.26
N TYR A 62 -9.51 -5.12 -5.11
CA TYR A 62 -8.52 -5.40 -4.07
C TYR A 62 -7.42 -6.36 -4.55
N MET A 63 -7.77 -7.42 -5.27
CA MET A 63 -6.78 -8.37 -5.80
C MET A 63 -5.81 -7.70 -6.79
N ARG A 64 -6.33 -6.86 -7.70
CA ARG A 64 -5.51 -6.09 -8.64
C ARG A 64 -4.66 -5.05 -7.91
N ALA A 65 -5.22 -4.36 -6.92
CA ALA A 65 -4.53 -3.38 -6.11
C ALA A 65 -3.37 -4.01 -5.33
N ALA A 66 -3.57 -5.20 -4.75
CA ALA A 66 -2.53 -5.95 -4.05
C ALA A 66 -1.37 -6.35 -4.99
N SER A 67 -1.70 -6.87 -6.18
CA SER A 67 -0.72 -7.21 -7.21
C SER A 67 0.09 -5.99 -7.66
N HIS A 68 -0.60 -4.89 -7.97
CA HIS A 68 0.04 -3.63 -8.36
C HIS A 68 0.92 -3.05 -7.26
N LEU A 69 0.45 -3.07 -6.00
CA LEU A 69 1.21 -2.62 -4.84
C LEU A 69 2.53 -3.40 -4.71
N GLN A 70 2.48 -4.72 -4.88
CA GLN A 70 3.66 -5.58 -4.78
C GLN A 70 4.64 -5.41 -5.95
N MET A 71 4.12 -5.36 -7.19
CA MET A 71 4.93 -5.43 -8.40
C MET A 71 5.41 -4.06 -8.90
N ALA A 72 4.62 -3.02 -8.74
CA ALA A 72 4.89 -1.70 -9.30
C ALA A 72 5.24 -0.67 -8.22
N VAL A 73 4.46 -0.64 -7.13
CA VAL A 73 4.57 0.44 -6.14
C VAL A 73 5.70 0.22 -5.14
N LEU A 74 5.71 -0.92 -4.45
CA LEU A 74 6.72 -1.23 -3.44
C LEU A 74 8.17 -1.12 -3.95
N PRO A 75 8.52 -1.60 -5.17
CA PRO A 75 9.87 -1.44 -5.70
C PRO A 75 10.36 0.00 -5.77
N MET A 76 9.47 0.98 -5.96
CA MET A 76 9.83 2.41 -6.01
C MET A 76 10.26 2.97 -4.65
N TYR A 77 9.83 2.34 -3.55
CA TYR A 77 10.12 2.75 -2.18
C TYR A 77 11.04 1.77 -1.45
N ARG A 78 11.69 0.85 -2.18
CA ARG A 78 12.69 -0.03 -1.59
C ARG A 78 13.92 0.81 -1.24
N PRO A 79 14.28 0.92 0.05
CA PRO A 79 15.48 1.65 0.40
C PRO A 79 16.71 0.86 -0.03
N ASP A 80 17.65 1.57 -0.65
CA ASP A 80 19.00 1.04 -0.80
C ASP A 80 19.56 0.72 0.58
N ARG A 81 20.17 -0.47 0.73
CA ARG A 81 20.78 -0.89 2.00
C ARG A 81 21.89 0.06 2.46
N VAL A 82 22.48 0.82 1.55
CA VAL A 82 23.57 1.76 1.81
C VAL A 82 23.25 3.07 1.10
N VAL A 83 23.01 4.12 1.87
CA VAL A 83 22.84 5.46 1.30
C VAL A 83 24.17 5.94 0.73
N ASN A 84 24.21 6.17 -0.58
CA ASN A 84 25.45 6.49 -1.26
C ASN A 84 25.55 7.96 -1.65
N PHE A 85 26.18 8.75 -0.78
CA PHE A 85 26.48 10.17 -1.05
C PHE A 85 27.83 10.37 -1.74
N ARG A 86 28.41 9.35 -2.40
CA ARG A 86 29.72 9.45 -3.06
C ARG A 86 29.79 10.60 -4.05
N MET A 87 28.80 10.75 -4.92
CA MET A 87 28.81 11.83 -5.90
C MET A 87 28.80 13.21 -5.23
N LEU A 88 28.01 13.39 -4.17
CA LEU A 88 27.96 14.66 -3.44
C LEU A 88 29.31 14.96 -2.76
N ARG A 89 29.97 13.94 -2.18
CA ARG A 89 31.31 14.06 -1.58
C ARG A 89 32.38 14.38 -2.62
N LEU A 90 32.34 13.76 -3.79
CA LEU A 90 33.29 14.02 -4.87
C LEU A 90 33.21 15.48 -5.33
N LYS A 91 32.00 16.02 -5.50
CA LYS A 91 31.79 17.44 -5.85
C LYS A 91 32.36 18.39 -4.79
N TYR A 92 32.19 18.07 -3.52
CA TYR A 92 32.74 18.86 -2.43
C TYR A 92 34.29 18.84 -2.41
N ILE A 93 34.90 17.65 -2.54
CA ILE A 93 36.36 17.50 -2.60
C ILE A 93 36.94 18.21 -3.83
N ALA A 94 36.24 18.15 -4.97
CA ALA A 94 36.60 18.86 -6.19
C ALA A 94 36.35 20.38 -6.12
N SER A 95 35.86 20.89 -4.98
CA SER A 95 35.50 22.31 -4.77
C SER A 95 34.45 22.85 -5.76
N GLU A 96 33.64 21.97 -6.35
CA GLU A 96 32.51 22.34 -7.22
C GLU A 96 31.30 22.87 -6.41
N ILE A 97 31.25 22.54 -5.12
CA ILE A 97 30.23 23.02 -4.18
C ILE A 97 30.90 23.46 -2.88
N THR A 98 30.29 24.43 -2.21
CA THR A 98 30.75 24.94 -0.92
C THR A 98 30.41 23.99 0.23
N ASP A 99 31.04 24.17 1.40
CA ASP A 99 30.69 23.42 2.62
C ASP A 99 29.23 23.63 3.03
N ALA A 100 28.73 24.86 2.90
CA ALA A 100 27.33 25.19 3.18
C ALA A 100 26.36 24.43 2.25
N GLU A 101 26.65 24.40 0.94
CA GLU A 101 25.84 23.66 -0.04
C GLU A 101 25.93 22.15 0.17
N PHE A 102 27.13 21.64 0.48
CA PHE A 102 27.34 20.23 0.78
C PHE A 102 26.47 19.79 1.96
N ARG A 103 26.53 20.50 3.09
CA ARG A 103 25.70 20.23 4.28
C ARG A 103 24.22 20.28 3.95
N ALA A 104 23.76 21.34 3.27
CA ALA A 104 22.35 21.51 2.95
C ALA A 104 21.81 20.40 2.04
N ARG A 105 22.58 20.00 1.03
CA ARG A 105 22.21 18.90 0.11
C ARG A 105 22.23 17.55 0.82
N LEU A 106 23.25 17.30 1.65
CA LEU A 106 23.36 16.05 2.42
C LEU A 106 22.15 15.85 3.33
N VAL A 107 21.80 16.86 4.13
CA VAL A 107 20.63 16.80 5.02
C VAL A 107 19.34 16.60 4.25
N ARG A 108 19.18 17.27 3.10
CA ARG A 108 18.01 17.11 2.24
C ARG A 108 17.88 15.69 1.70
N ASP A 109 18.97 15.13 1.17
CA ASP A 109 18.98 13.79 0.58
C ASP A 109 18.78 12.71 1.63
N MET A 110 19.35 12.89 2.84
CA MET A 110 19.08 12.02 4.00
C MET A 110 17.59 12.05 4.35
N LYS A 111 16.99 13.23 4.55
CA LYS A 111 15.55 13.35 4.84
C LYS A 111 14.68 12.71 3.76
N LYS A 112 15.04 12.84 2.49
CA LYS A 112 14.33 12.18 1.38
C LYS A 112 14.45 10.66 1.47
N HIS A 113 15.62 10.14 1.79
CA HIS A 113 15.86 8.72 1.96
C HIS A 113 15.05 8.15 3.14
N ASP A 114 15.11 8.80 4.30
CA ASP A 114 14.40 8.39 5.52
C ASP A 114 12.88 8.40 5.30
N LYS A 115 12.36 9.46 4.66
CA LYS A 115 10.95 9.53 4.27
C LYS A 115 10.54 8.36 3.36
N ASN A 116 11.37 8.03 2.36
CA ASN A 116 11.08 6.93 1.44
C ASN A 116 11.11 5.57 2.15
N ILE A 117 11.99 5.39 3.14
CA ILE A 117 11.98 4.19 4.01
C ILE A 117 10.64 4.08 4.72
N GLU A 118 10.21 5.14 5.41
CA GLU A 118 8.97 5.13 6.19
C GLU A 118 7.74 4.88 5.32
N ILE A 119 7.67 5.52 4.15
CA ILE A 119 6.60 5.25 3.17
C ILE A 119 6.66 3.77 2.74
N GLY A 120 7.84 3.26 2.41
CA GLY A 120 8.02 1.85 2.03
C GLY A 120 7.56 0.88 3.13
N GLN A 121 7.79 1.22 4.40
CA GLN A 121 7.31 0.46 5.54
C GLN A 121 5.78 0.45 5.63
N VAL A 122 5.10 1.60 5.48
CA VAL A 122 3.63 1.66 5.47
C VAL A 122 3.07 0.82 4.31
N LEU A 123 3.64 0.96 3.11
CA LEU A 123 3.20 0.20 1.93
C LEU A 123 3.46 -1.31 2.08
N GLN A 124 4.54 -1.70 2.75
CA GLN A 124 4.83 -3.11 3.01
C GLN A 124 3.83 -3.71 4.00
N MET A 125 3.49 -2.97 5.05
CA MET A 125 2.44 -3.31 6.02
C MET A 125 1.10 -3.49 5.31
N LEU A 126 0.71 -2.51 4.48
CA LEU A 126 -0.51 -2.56 3.68
C LEU A 126 -0.53 -3.79 2.78
N SER A 127 0.56 -4.04 2.04
CA SER A 127 0.65 -5.18 1.12
C SER A 127 0.47 -6.51 1.84
N ILE A 128 1.26 -6.78 2.88
CA ILE A 128 1.21 -8.06 3.60
C ILE A 128 -0.16 -8.28 4.23
N THR A 129 -0.70 -7.26 4.92
CA THR A 129 -2.01 -7.37 5.58
C THR A 129 -3.13 -7.55 4.58
N LEU A 130 -3.09 -6.85 3.43
CA LEU A 130 -4.06 -7.00 2.36
C LEU A 130 -4.06 -8.43 1.78
N HIS A 131 -2.87 -9.03 1.58
CA HIS A 131 -2.77 -10.43 1.15
C HIS A 131 -3.42 -11.36 2.17
N GLU A 132 -3.10 -11.21 3.46
CA GLU A 132 -3.67 -12.04 4.52
C GLU A 132 -5.20 -11.92 4.58
N LEU A 133 -5.76 -10.72 4.50
CA LEU A 133 -7.19 -10.49 4.52
C LEU A 133 -7.88 -11.09 3.28
N LEU A 134 -7.27 -10.98 2.08
CA LEU A 134 -7.81 -11.59 0.87
C LEU A 134 -7.83 -13.12 0.96
N PHE A 135 -6.76 -13.74 1.43
CA PHE A 135 -6.75 -15.19 1.65
C PHE A 135 -7.75 -15.60 2.74
N ARG A 136 -7.87 -14.83 3.82
CA ARG A 136 -8.83 -15.09 4.90
C ARG A 136 -10.26 -15.06 4.37
N PHE A 137 -10.61 -14.03 3.59
CA PHE A 137 -11.91 -13.92 2.93
C PHE A 137 -12.21 -15.15 2.07
N ILE A 138 -11.25 -15.60 1.27
CA ILE A 138 -11.41 -16.77 0.40
C ILE A 138 -11.65 -18.06 1.20
N GLU A 139 -10.92 -18.25 2.31
CA GLU A 139 -11.13 -19.40 3.19
C GLU A 139 -12.48 -19.33 3.93
N GLU A 140 -12.95 -18.13 4.29
CA GLU A 140 -14.27 -17.91 4.92
C GLU A 140 -15.43 -18.26 3.96
N ILE A 141 -15.36 -17.86 2.69
CA ILE A 141 -16.46 -18.11 1.73
C ILE A 141 -16.45 -19.53 1.17
N LYS A 142 -15.30 -20.22 1.20
CA LYS A 142 -15.13 -21.53 0.56
C LYS A 142 -16.12 -22.59 1.07
N PRO A 143 -16.30 -22.80 2.40
CA PRO A 143 -17.28 -23.77 2.90
C PRO A 143 -18.73 -23.27 2.87
N VAL A 144 -18.94 -21.97 2.69
CA VAL A 144 -20.23 -21.30 2.85
C VAL A 144 -21.08 -21.38 1.58
N SER A 145 -22.40 -21.56 1.72
CA SER A 145 -23.30 -21.57 0.57
C SER A 145 -23.45 -20.15 -0.04
N PRO A 146 -23.78 -20.01 -1.33
CA PRO A 146 -24.01 -18.68 -1.95
C PRO A 146 -24.90 -17.73 -1.14
N SER A 147 -25.94 -18.25 -0.48
CA SER A 147 -26.89 -17.47 0.32
C SER A 147 -26.31 -16.88 1.61
N GLU A 148 -25.17 -17.37 2.09
CA GLU A 148 -24.60 -17.02 3.41
C GLU A 148 -23.35 -16.14 3.32
N ILE A 149 -22.92 -15.78 2.11
CA ILE A 149 -21.69 -15.00 1.86
C ILE A 149 -21.70 -13.63 2.54
N HIS A 150 -22.88 -13.05 2.76
CA HIS A 150 -23.04 -11.78 3.46
C HIS A 150 -22.39 -11.79 4.86
N GLN A 151 -22.27 -12.95 5.50
CA GLN A 151 -21.63 -13.12 6.81
C GLN A 151 -20.11 -12.94 6.75
N SER A 152 -19.49 -13.10 5.58
CA SER A 152 -18.03 -12.96 5.36
C SER A 152 -17.63 -11.57 4.86
N LEU A 153 -18.58 -10.64 4.68
CA LEU A 153 -18.28 -9.29 4.19
C LEU A 153 -17.50 -8.42 5.19
N GLY A 154 -17.54 -8.79 6.48
CA GLY A 154 -16.76 -8.09 7.52
C GLY A 154 -15.25 -8.05 7.22
N THR A 155 -14.72 -9.09 6.55
CA THR A 155 -13.31 -9.12 6.11
C THR A 155 -13.02 -8.10 5.01
N LEU A 156 -13.98 -7.80 4.12
CA LEU A 156 -13.81 -6.74 3.12
C LEU A 156 -13.83 -5.35 3.78
N ASP A 157 -14.66 -5.15 4.79
CA ASP A 157 -14.69 -3.88 5.53
C ASP A 157 -13.41 -3.68 6.37
N GLU A 158 -12.76 -4.76 6.82
CA GLU A 158 -11.40 -4.69 7.39
C GLU A 158 -10.37 -4.19 6.38
N ILE A 159 -10.49 -4.57 5.10
CA ILE A 159 -9.60 -4.06 4.05
C ILE A 159 -9.78 -2.55 3.89
N ASP A 160 -11.01 -2.03 3.92
CA ASP A 160 -11.22 -0.57 3.83
C ASP A 160 -10.59 0.18 5.01
N ARG A 161 -10.78 -0.32 6.23
CA ARG A 161 -10.14 0.25 7.43
C ARG A 161 -8.61 0.20 7.36
N LEU A 162 -8.05 -0.84 6.72
CA LEU A 162 -6.62 -0.94 6.48
C LEU A 162 -6.13 0.17 5.53
N TYR A 163 -6.86 0.48 4.46
CA TYR A 163 -6.56 1.60 3.57
C TYR A 163 -6.65 2.95 4.29
N GLU A 164 -7.68 3.16 5.12
CA GLU A 164 -7.81 4.36 5.94
C GLU A 164 -6.61 4.54 6.88
N TYR A 165 -6.23 3.46 7.59
CA TYR A 165 -5.08 3.49 8.48
C TYR A 165 -3.77 3.80 7.74
N ALA A 166 -3.55 3.19 6.57
CA ALA A 166 -2.39 3.47 5.73
C ALA A 166 -2.35 4.96 5.33
N ASN A 167 -3.49 5.53 4.93
CA ASN A 167 -3.59 6.95 4.58
C ASN A 167 -3.29 7.89 5.74
N ILE A 168 -3.76 7.56 6.96
CA ILE A 168 -3.41 8.31 8.17
C ILE A 168 -1.89 8.29 8.40
N CYS A 169 -1.25 7.12 8.25
CA CYS A 169 0.20 7.01 8.39
C CYS A 169 0.94 7.85 7.34
N LEU A 170 0.56 7.76 6.08
CA LEU A 170 1.17 8.50 4.97
C LEU A 170 1.00 10.02 5.14
N PHE A 171 -0.16 10.48 5.61
CA PHE A 171 -0.40 11.88 5.93
C PHE A 171 0.50 12.36 7.09
N ASN A 172 0.63 11.57 8.15
CA ASN A 172 1.51 11.92 9.27
C ASN A 172 2.98 12.02 8.84
N ILE A 173 3.44 11.11 7.99
CA ILE A 173 4.78 11.17 7.39
C ILE A 173 4.95 12.49 6.62
N SER A 174 3.96 12.90 5.83
CA SER A 174 4.06 14.16 5.08
C SER A 174 4.20 15.38 5.99
N LYS A 175 3.51 15.39 7.14
CA LYS A 175 3.64 16.44 8.16
C LYS A 175 5.01 16.45 8.83
N VAL A 176 5.54 15.29 9.21
CA VAL A 176 6.87 15.17 9.84
C VAL A 176 7.97 15.70 8.92
N TYR A 177 7.89 15.39 7.62
CA TYR A 177 8.90 15.78 6.65
C TYR A 177 8.60 17.09 5.91
N GLY A 178 7.46 17.74 6.20
CA GLY A 178 7.04 18.99 5.55
C GLY A 178 6.88 18.85 4.03
N SER A 179 6.41 17.69 3.56
CA SER A 179 6.20 17.42 2.13
C SER A 179 4.73 17.37 1.75
N ALA A 180 4.44 17.44 0.45
CA ALA A 180 3.10 17.19 -0.06
C ALA A 180 2.56 15.84 0.46
N PRO A 181 1.31 15.80 0.94
CA PRO A 181 0.66 14.60 1.45
C PRO A 181 0.42 13.63 0.30
N ILE A 182 0.66 12.35 0.56
CA ILE A 182 0.38 11.25 -0.38
C ILE A 182 -0.66 10.32 0.20
N GLY A 183 -1.50 9.75 -0.65
CA GLY A 183 -2.51 8.76 -0.27
C GLY A 183 -2.52 7.57 -1.21
N VAL A 184 -3.16 6.49 -0.76
CA VAL A 184 -3.47 5.29 -1.52
C VAL A 184 -4.99 5.10 -1.55
N ARG A 185 -5.53 4.76 -2.72
CA ARG A 185 -6.95 4.44 -2.89
C ARG A 185 -7.08 3.33 -3.93
N VAL A 186 -8.07 2.47 -3.73
CA VAL A 186 -8.54 1.53 -4.75
C VAL A 186 -9.49 2.30 -5.68
N MET A 187 -9.15 2.40 -6.96
CA MET A 187 -10.08 3.00 -7.93
C MET A 187 -11.34 2.15 -8.01
N ASP A 188 -12.50 2.77 -7.74
CA ASP A 188 -13.80 2.20 -8.03
C ASP A 188 -14.13 2.47 -9.52
N PRO A 189 -14.25 1.44 -10.38
CA PRO A 189 -14.54 1.62 -11.80
C PRO A 189 -15.90 2.27 -12.08
N TYR A 190 -16.84 2.30 -11.13
CA TYR A 190 -18.15 2.96 -11.29
C TYR A 190 -18.16 4.41 -10.79
N SER A 191 -17.17 4.81 -10.00
CA SER A 191 -16.99 6.20 -9.54
C SER A 191 -16.56 7.18 -10.63
N LEU A 192 -16.39 6.72 -11.88
CA LEU A 192 -16.18 7.58 -13.06
C LEU A 192 -17.45 8.34 -13.50
N THR A 193 -18.61 8.08 -12.88
CA THR A 193 -19.88 8.72 -13.23
C THR A 193 -20.37 9.77 -12.24
N GLU A 194 -19.78 9.85 -11.05
CA GLU A 194 -20.04 10.96 -10.14
C GLU A 194 -18.88 11.96 -10.19
N PRO A 195 -19.16 13.26 -10.46
CA PRO A 195 -18.16 14.28 -10.31
C PRO A 195 -17.67 14.25 -8.87
N ILE A 196 -16.36 14.07 -8.70
CA ILE A 196 -15.71 14.16 -7.40
C ILE A 196 -15.91 15.59 -6.91
N HIS A 197 -16.86 15.80 -6.01
CA HIS A 197 -17.05 17.07 -5.32
C HIS A 197 -15.98 17.22 -4.24
N TYR A 198 -14.79 17.64 -4.65
CA TYR A 198 -13.97 18.50 -3.80
C TYR A 198 -14.20 19.95 -4.25
N GLY A 199 -14.27 20.86 -3.29
CA GLY A 199 -14.51 22.28 -3.56
C GLY A 199 -13.60 22.78 -4.68
N THR A 200 -14.23 23.22 -5.77
CA THR A 200 -13.64 23.95 -6.91
C THR A 200 -12.51 23.26 -7.67
N GLY A 201 -12.85 22.31 -8.56
CA GLY A 201 -12.00 21.94 -9.70
C GLY A 201 -12.44 20.66 -10.41
N ILE A 202 -13.01 20.78 -11.61
CA ILE A 202 -13.33 19.63 -12.47
C ILE A 202 -12.05 19.19 -13.19
N TYR A 203 -11.55 17.98 -12.93
CA TYR A 203 -10.47 17.38 -13.71
C TYR A 203 -10.90 16.06 -14.33
N SER A 204 -10.86 16.00 -15.67
CA SER A 204 -10.98 14.78 -16.46
C SER A 204 -9.69 13.98 -16.35
N ILE A 205 -9.78 12.73 -15.86
CA ILE A 205 -8.65 11.81 -15.80
C ILE A 205 -8.85 10.78 -16.92
N ASN A 206 -7.94 10.80 -17.90
CA ASN A 206 -7.88 9.83 -18.99
C ASN A 206 -7.83 8.39 -18.47
N ALA A 207 -8.66 7.54 -19.07
CA ALA A 207 -9.05 6.20 -18.64
C ALA A 207 -7.99 5.07 -18.78
N GLU A 208 -6.68 5.36 -18.65
CA GLU A 208 -5.63 4.35 -18.92
C GLU A 208 -4.56 4.14 -17.83
N LYS A 209 -4.68 4.68 -16.60
CA LYS A 209 -3.59 4.59 -15.61
C LYS A 209 -4.02 4.15 -14.21
N CYS A 210 -3.58 2.94 -13.85
CA CYS A 210 -3.40 2.33 -12.52
C CYS A 210 -4.57 2.35 -11.52
N LEU A 211 -5.00 1.17 -11.08
CA LEU A 211 -6.07 0.98 -10.08
C LEU A 211 -5.66 1.34 -8.64
N LEU A 212 -4.36 1.45 -8.35
CA LEU A 212 -3.84 2.02 -7.12
C LEU A 212 -3.00 3.24 -7.47
N ASN A 213 -3.59 4.42 -7.32
CA ASN A 213 -2.87 5.68 -7.49
C ASN A 213 -2.26 6.08 -6.15
N ILE A 214 -0.96 6.38 -6.17
CA ILE A 214 -0.39 7.29 -5.19
C ILE A 214 -0.69 8.69 -5.72
N TYR A 215 -1.54 9.42 -5.02
CA TYR A 215 -1.96 10.77 -5.40
C TYR A 215 -1.58 11.77 -4.33
N ASN A 216 -1.33 13.02 -4.73
CA ASN A 216 -1.16 14.10 -3.78
C ASN A 216 -2.54 14.47 -3.22
N LEU A 217 -2.64 14.60 -1.89
CA LEU A 217 -3.90 14.98 -1.22
C LEU A 217 -4.19 16.49 -1.27
N ASP A 218 -3.25 17.29 -1.79
CA ASP A 218 -3.42 18.72 -2.00
C ASP A 218 -3.79 18.97 -3.48
N ASN A 219 -5.09 18.95 -3.76
CA ASN A 219 -5.79 19.67 -4.83
C ASN A 219 -7.29 19.67 -4.55
#